data_AF-A0A0I9N7S5-F1
#
_entry.id   AF-A0A0I9N7S5-F1
#
_cell.length_a   1.000
_cell.length_b   1.000
_cell.length_c   1.000
_cell.angle_alpha   90.00
_cell.angle_beta   90.00
_cell.angle_gamma   90.00
#
_symmetry.space_group_name_H-M   'P 1'
#
loop_
_entity.id
_entity.type
_entity.pdbx_description
1 polymer ?
#
loop_
_entity_poly.entity_id
_entity_poly.type
_entity_poly.pdbx_seq_one_letter_code
_entity_poly.pdbx_strand_id
1 'polypeptide(L)'
;VQATCVTHRDSISSDSSESIIAFPVEVDRDEISEQETDPNSDSEKDIMHGDSTVFSIENTALDTRMTLKSVLNCPFEYINKQPPLLAMENYCFVINGDLVDVEQIIENSKSWWKQTSSRVRYYLSKGMKTFYEVDALLCRGELRCAYARRGRAASIEPIPLEQIFRVSRIYSHWKTCISFHRIISCINPVTKNATEVYGFQKRIFVQYLWRTEKREEKRRVAREYRTSKIPIPSTNKTATDRLRKLSLFATFVSLLFVSIIFIFN
;
A
#
# COMPACT_ATOMS: atom_id res chain seq x y z
N VAL A 1 52.46 20.17 0.49
CA VAL A 1 52.47 20.40 -0.97
C VAL A 1 51.03 20.63 -1.41
N GLN A 2 50.71 21.89 -1.73
CA GLN A 2 49.38 22.37 -2.09
C GLN A 2 49.00 21.91 -3.50
N ALA A 3 47.74 21.50 -3.69
CA ALA A 3 47.18 21.26 -5.02
C ALA A 3 46.40 22.49 -5.49
N THR A 4 46.70 22.88 -6.72
CA THR A 4 46.31 24.10 -7.42
C THR A 4 44.92 23.98 -8.05
N CYS A 5 44.11 25.03 -7.95
CA CYS A 5 42.82 25.14 -8.63
C CYS A 5 43.02 25.66 -10.06
N VAL A 6 42.48 24.96 -11.06
CA VAL A 6 42.38 25.44 -12.45
C VAL A 6 40.98 25.98 -12.67
N THR A 7 40.87 27.29 -12.84
CA THR A 7 39.64 27.98 -13.23
C THR A 7 39.53 28.04 -14.74
N HIS A 8 38.49 27.39 -15.30
CA HIS A 8 38.07 27.66 -16.67
C HIS A 8 37.04 28.79 -16.70
N ARG A 9 37.35 29.79 -17.52
CA ARG A 9 36.61 31.02 -17.75
C ARG A 9 35.60 30.74 -18.85
N ASP A 10 34.32 30.59 -18.51
CA ASP A 10 33.28 30.43 -19.52
C ASP A 10 32.67 31.80 -19.86
N SER A 11 33.04 32.27 -21.05
CA SER A 11 32.36 33.31 -21.79
C SER A 11 31.00 32.82 -22.29
N ILE A 12 30.01 33.71 -22.19
CA ILE A 12 28.59 33.61 -22.54
C ILE A 12 28.33 33.04 -23.95
N SER A 13 27.35 32.13 -24.10
CA SER A 13 26.18 32.27 -25.01
C SER A 13 25.34 31.00 -25.17
N SER A 14 24.01 31.21 -25.07
CA SER A 14 22.88 30.55 -25.74
C SER A 14 22.57 29.05 -25.51
N ASP A 15 21.43 28.86 -24.85
CA ASP A 15 20.29 28.02 -25.25
C ASP A 15 20.52 26.53 -25.51
N SER A 16 20.16 25.69 -24.54
CA SER A 16 19.23 24.58 -24.77
C SER A 16 18.80 23.93 -23.45
N SER A 17 17.55 23.52 -23.45
CA SER A 17 16.80 23.00 -22.32
C SER A 17 17.03 21.49 -22.22
N GLU A 18 17.62 21.01 -21.12
CA GLU A 18 17.42 19.66 -20.58
C GLU A 18 18.28 19.50 -19.32
N SER A 19 17.69 19.68 -18.14
CA SER A 19 18.32 19.25 -16.88
C SER A 19 17.75 17.90 -16.46
N ILE A 20 18.15 16.84 -17.17
CA ILE A 20 18.01 15.46 -16.72
C ILE A 20 19.09 15.23 -15.66
N ILE A 21 18.71 15.37 -14.40
CA ILE A 21 19.55 14.94 -13.30
C ILE A 21 19.34 13.43 -13.13
N ALA A 22 20.21 12.64 -13.78
CA ALA A 22 20.38 11.22 -13.54
C ALA A 22 21.57 11.04 -12.56
N PHE A 23 21.33 10.41 -11.42
CA PHE A 23 22.40 9.97 -10.52
C PHE A 23 22.41 8.44 -10.49
N PRO A 24 23.56 7.79 -10.75
CA PRO A 24 23.73 6.37 -10.48
C PRO A 24 23.83 6.18 -8.96
N VAL A 25 23.17 5.17 -8.42
CA VAL A 25 23.34 4.76 -7.01
C VAL A 25 23.90 3.34 -7.05
N GLU A 26 25.14 3.23 -6.59
CA GLU A 26 25.83 1.97 -6.34
C GLU A 26 25.15 1.22 -5.18
N VAL A 27 24.87 -0.07 -5.41
CA VAL A 27 24.31 -0.98 -4.41
C VAL A 27 25.49 -1.68 -3.76
N ASP A 28 26.06 -1.07 -2.71
CA ASP A 28 26.98 -1.79 -1.85
C ASP A 28 26.21 -2.66 -0.86
N ARG A 29 26.51 -3.96 -0.94
CA ARG A 29 26.14 -4.99 0.02
C ARG A 29 27.18 -5.03 1.14
N ASP A 30 26.71 -5.56 2.27
CA ASP A 30 27.45 -6.09 3.42
C ASP A 30 27.89 -5.08 4.49
N GLU A 31 27.03 -4.91 5.51
CA GLU A 31 27.48 -4.82 6.90
C GLU A 31 26.58 -5.69 7.77
N ILE A 32 27.08 -6.89 8.08
CA ILE A 32 26.61 -7.75 9.16
C ILE A 32 26.99 -7.06 10.47
N SER A 33 26.00 -6.68 11.28
CA SER A 33 26.22 -6.38 12.70
C SER A 33 25.70 -7.53 13.55
N GLU A 34 26.59 -8.03 14.38
CA GLU A 34 26.46 -9.21 15.22
C GLU A 34 25.29 -9.07 16.20
N GLN A 35 24.33 -9.99 16.10
CA GLN A 35 23.21 -10.10 17.02
C GLN A 35 23.57 -11.13 18.10
N GLU A 36 23.81 -10.68 19.33
CA GLU A 36 23.84 -11.56 20.51
C GLU A 36 22.49 -12.29 20.60
N THR A 37 22.56 -13.62 20.52
CA THR A 37 21.43 -14.52 20.40
C THR A 37 20.88 -14.88 21.78
N ASP A 38 19.67 -14.38 22.08
CA ASP A 38 18.81 -14.88 23.15
C ASP A 38 18.13 -16.18 22.63
N PRO A 39 18.33 -17.35 23.24
CA PRO A 39 18.02 -18.67 22.65
C PRO A 39 16.52 -19.03 22.60
N ASN A 40 15.63 -18.03 22.69
CA ASN A 40 14.18 -18.22 22.65
C ASN A 40 13.47 -17.31 21.61
N SER A 41 14.23 -16.73 20.67
CA SER A 41 13.72 -15.69 19.75
C SER A 41 13.31 -16.16 18.35
N ASP A 42 13.68 -17.38 17.95
CA ASP A 42 13.37 -17.87 16.60
C ASP A 42 11.87 -18.05 16.35
N SER A 43 11.07 -18.29 17.39
CA SER A 43 9.61 -18.36 17.30
C SER A 43 8.90 -17.00 17.35
N GLU A 44 9.56 -15.90 17.71
CA GLU A 44 8.91 -14.59 17.87
C GLU A 44 8.83 -13.77 16.58
N LYS A 45 9.72 -14.01 15.60
CA LYS A 45 9.71 -13.32 14.30
C LYS A 45 8.58 -13.79 13.37
N ASP A 46 8.15 -15.05 13.51
CA ASP A 46 7.31 -15.77 12.53
C ASP A 46 5.80 -15.48 12.64
N ILE A 47 5.31 -14.96 13.78
CA ILE A 47 3.86 -14.95 14.07
C ILE A 47 3.20 -13.59 13.76
N MET A 48 3.96 -12.50 13.64
CA MET A 48 3.36 -11.16 13.71
C MET A 48 2.87 -10.62 12.35
N HIS A 49 3.53 -11.00 11.25
CA HIS A 49 3.10 -10.66 9.88
C HIS A 49 2.66 -11.88 9.06
N GLY A 50 2.68 -13.08 9.67
CA GLY A 50 2.31 -14.36 9.05
C GLY A 50 3.12 -14.65 7.79
N ASP A 51 2.50 -15.34 6.83
CA ASP A 51 3.12 -15.71 5.55
C ASP A 51 3.29 -14.52 4.57
N SER A 52 3.19 -13.28 5.04
CA SER A 52 3.21 -12.11 4.15
C SER A 52 4.64 -11.77 3.74
N THR A 53 4.89 -11.69 2.44
CA THR A 53 6.18 -11.31 1.87
C THR A 53 6.44 -9.82 2.06
N VAL A 54 7.57 -9.47 2.68
CA VAL A 54 8.01 -8.08 2.87
C VAL A 54 8.52 -7.54 1.54
N PHE A 55 7.96 -6.43 1.06
CA PHE A 55 8.37 -5.79 -0.20
C PHE A 55 9.62 -4.91 -0.03
N SER A 56 9.68 -4.11 1.04
CA SER A 56 10.86 -3.31 1.34
C SER A 56 11.01 -3.04 2.83
N ILE A 57 12.24 -2.72 3.24
CA ILE A 57 12.60 -2.30 4.59
C ILE A 57 13.04 -0.84 4.50
N GLU A 58 12.31 0.05 5.17
CA GLU A 58 12.46 1.50 4.98
C GLU A 58 12.46 2.22 6.32
N ASN A 59 13.58 2.85 6.68
CA ASN A 59 13.71 3.58 7.96
C ASN A 59 13.01 4.95 7.96
N THR A 60 12.42 5.33 6.82
CA THR A 60 11.67 6.58 6.68
C THR A 60 10.30 6.33 6.07
N ALA A 61 9.38 7.26 6.29
CA ALA A 61 8.07 7.20 5.65
C ALA A 61 8.26 7.28 4.13
N LEU A 62 7.80 6.25 3.39
CA LEU A 62 7.87 6.22 1.94
C LEU A 62 7.19 7.47 1.40
N ASP A 63 7.88 8.30 0.62
CA ASP A 63 7.24 9.47 0.03
C ASP A 63 6.28 9.05 -1.12
N THR A 64 5.50 10.00 -1.63
CA THR A 64 4.53 9.70 -2.71
C THR A 64 5.24 9.28 -4.00
N ARG A 65 6.42 9.82 -4.28
CA ARG A 65 7.20 9.54 -5.48
C ARG A 65 7.74 8.10 -5.46
N MET A 66 8.26 7.66 -4.33
CA MET A 66 8.73 6.30 -4.08
C MET A 66 7.58 5.31 -4.17
N THR A 67 6.41 5.65 -3.61
CA THR A 67 5.22 4.79 -3.75
C THR A 67 4.81 4.63 -5.23
N LEU A 68 4.82 5.71 -6.01
CA LEU A 68 4.55 5.67 -7.46
C LEU A 68 5.60 4.84 -8.21
N LYS A 69 6.89 4.98 -7.87
CA LYS A 69 7.97 4.15 -8.45
C LYS A 69 7.77 2.67 -8.11
N SER A 70 7.39 2.35 -6.87
CA SER A 70 7.14 0.99 -6.43
C SER A 70 5.92 0.36 -7.09
N VAL A 71 4.90 1.14 -7.45
CA VAL A 71 3.78 0.64 -8.26
C VAL A 71 4.25 0.08 -9.59
N LEU A 72 5.23 0.72 -10.23
CA LEU A 72 5.73 0.28 -11.54
C LEU A 72 6.65 -0.94 -11.43
N ASN A 73 7.42 -1.00 -10.35
CA ASN A 73 8.52 -1.97 -10.24
C ASN A 73 8.23 -3.16 -9.33
N CYS A 74 7.14 -3.15 -8.55
CA CYS A 74 6.86 -4.24 -7.62
C CYS A 74 6.60 -5.56 -8.37
N PRO A 75 7.43 -6.60 -8.15
CA PRO A 75 7.19 -7.93 -8.69
C PRO A 75 5.94 -8.57 -8.10
N PHE A 76 5.35 -9.53 -8.83
CA PHE A 76 4.09 -10.17 -8.43
C PHE A 76 4.22 -11.00 -7.14
N GLU A 77 5.39 -11.59 -6.88
CA GLU A 77 5.65 -12.42 -5.70
C GLU A 77 5.52 -11.66 -4.36
N TYR A 78 5.68 -10.33 -4.38
CA TYR A 78 5.56 -9.48 -3.20
C TYR A 78 4.12 -9.00 -2.95
N ILE A 79 3.17 -9.37 -3.81
CA ILE A 79 1.78 -8.94 -3.72
C ILE A 79 1.00 -9.91 -2.84
N ASN A 80 0.76 -9.49 -1.61
CA ASN A 80 0.04 -10.24 -0.60
C ASN A 80 -1.47 -10.15 -0.79
N LYS A 81 -2.18 -11.23 -0.42
CA LYS A 81 -3.65 -11.25 -0.46
C LYS A 81 -4.29 -10.52 0.72
N GLN A 82 -3.54 -10.35 1.82
CA GLN A 82 -4.02 -9.67 3.03
C GLN A 82 -2.90 -8.85 3.65
N PRO A 83 -3.22 -7.70 4.27
CA PRO A 83 -2.26 -6.96 5.03
C PRO A 83 -1.93 -7.67 6.35
N PRO A 84 -0.65 -7.73 6.73
CA PRO A 84 -0.27 -7.95 8.11
C PRO A 84 -1.04 -6.99 9.02
N LEU A 85 -1.45 -7.44 10.20
CA LEU A 85 -2.05 -6.53 11.18
C LEU A 85 -0.98 -5.74 11.93
N LEU A 86 0.21 -6.32 12.06
CA LEU A 86 1.30 -5.82 12.86
C LEU A 86 2.66 -6.19 12.25
N ALA A 87 3.66 -5.33 12.40
CA ALA A 87 5.05 -5.62 12.08
C ALA A 87 5.95 -5.04 13.18
N MET A 88 6.91 -5.85 13.64
CA MET A 88 7.87 -5.45 14.68
C MET A 88 9.03 -4.63 14.13
N GLU A 89 9.20 -4.61 12.81
CA GLU A 89 10.23 -3.84 12.12
C GLU A 89 9.62 -2.90 11.09
N ASN A 90 10.47 -2.08 10.49
CA ASN A 90 10.10 -1.07 9.51
C ASN A 90 9.84 -1.71 8.14
N TYR A 91 8.69 -2.33 7.98
CA TYR A 91 8.32 -3.07 6.77
C TYR A 91 7.28 -2.35 5.92
N CYS A 92 7.45 -2.48 4.61
CA CYS A 92 6.42 -2.18 3.63
C CYS A 92 5.91 -3.45 2.98
N PHE A 93 4.59 -3.59 2.94
CA PHE A 93 3.90 -4.69 2.26
C PHE A 93 3.09 -4.14 1.09
N VAL A 94 3.07 -4.90 -0.01
CA VAL A 94 2.19 -4.62 -1.15
C VAL A 94 1.03 -5.59 -1.09
N ILE A 95 -0.19 -5.05 -1.09
CA ILE A 95 -1.43 -5.82 -0.98
C ILE A 95 -2.19 -5.71 -2.30
N ASN A 96 -2.74 -6.84 -2.75
CA ASN A 96 -3.65 -6.89 -3.86
C ASN A 96 -4.94 -6.16 -3.50
N GLY A 97 -5.12 -4.94 -4.02
CA GLY A 97 -6.27 -4.13 -3.71
C GLY A 97 -7.50 -4.40 -4.58
N ASP A 98 -7.41 -5.35 -5.52
CA ASP A 98 -8.61 -5.93 -6.17
C ASP A 98 -9.31 -6.91 -5.23
N LEU A 99 -8.59 -7.48 -4.25
CA LEU A 99 -9.11 -8.43 -3.26
C LEU A 99 -9.49 -7.77 -1.93
N VAL A 100 -8.80 -6.69 -1.55
CA VAL A 100 -8.96 -6.02 -0.26
C VAL A 100 -9.10 -4.52 -0.47
N ASP A 101 -10.06 -3.90 0.19
CA ASP A 101 -10.24 -2.45 0.14
C ASP A 101 -9.60 -1.72 1.33
N VAL A 102 -9.18 -0.47 1.12
CA VAL A 102 -8.46 0.32 2.14
C VAL A 102 -9.32 0.50 3.40
N GLU A 103 -10.60 0.76 3.22
CA GLU A 103 -11.61 0.91 4.27
C GLU A 103 -11.72 -0.37 5.11
N GLN A 104 -11.66 -1.53 4.46
CA GLN A 104 -11.65 -2.83 5.15
C GLN A 104 -10.39 -3.01 5.99
N ILE A 105 -9.22 -2.63 5.48
CA ILE A 105 -7.96 -2.67 6.25
C ILE A 105 -8.07 -1.79 7.50
N ILE A 106 -8.62 -0.59 7.36
CA ILE A 106 -8.79 0.36 8.47
C ILE A 106 -9.78 -0.18 9.50
N GLU A 107 -10.95 -0.64 9.04
CA GLU A 107 -12.02 -1.12 9.90
C GLU A 107 -11.59 -2.36 10.70
N ASN A 108 -10.94 -3.32 10.06
CA ASN A 108 -10.43 -4.54 10.70
C ASN A 108 -9.35 -4.27 11.76
N SER A 109 -8.79 -3.06 11.79
CA SER A 109 -7.65 -2.72 12.64
C SER A 109 -7.89 -1.46 13.49
N LYS A 110 -9.11 -0.91 13.46
CA LYS A 110 -9.50 0.34 14.14
C LYS A 110 -9.33 0.30 15.65
N SER A 111 -9.27 -0.88 16.23
CA SER A 111 -9.07 -1.10 17.65
C SER A 111 -7.66 -0.73 18.11
N TRP A 112 -6.65 -0.99 17.29
CA TRP A 112 -5.25 -0.72 17.62
C TRP A 112 -4.75 0.60 17.04
N TRP A 113 -5.26 0.98 15.87
CA TRP A 113 -4.77 2.14 15.12
C TRP A 113 -5.66 3.36 15.32
N LYS A 114 -5.04 4.53 15.49
CA LYS A 114 -5.70 5.84 15.47
C LYS A 114 -5.30 6.58 14.20
N GLN A 115 -6.26 6.85 13.33
CA GLN A 115 -6.04 7.70 12.16
C GLN A 115 -5.79 9.14 12.61
N THR A 116 -4.77 9.79 12.04
CA THR A 116 -4.41 11.18 12.34
C THR A 116 -4.71 12.11 11.18
N SER A 117 -4.46 11.67 9.96
CA SER A 117 -4.70 12.46 8.76
C SER A 117 -4.83 11.59 7.52
N SER A 118 -5.39 12.17 6.47
CA SER A 118 -5.43 11.60 5.13
C SER A 118 -5.03 12.65 4.11
N ARG A 119 -4.38 12.24 3.04
CA ARG A 119 -3.97 13.11 1.94
C ARG A 119 -4.32 12.47 0.61
N VAL A 120 -4.86 13.25 -0.31
CA VAL A 120 -5.12 12.83 -1.69
C VAL A 120 -4.37 13.75 -2.63
N ARG A 121 -3.71 13.19 -3.63
CA ARG A 121 -3.06 13.89 -4.73
C ARG A 121 -3.40 13.22 -6.05
N TYR A 122 -3.29 13.96 -7.14
CA TYR A 122 -3.61 13.49 -8.47
C TYR A 122 -2.37 13.61 -9.36
N TYR A 123 -2.18 12.60 -10.20
CA TYR A 123 -1.02 12.50 -11.07
C TYR A 123 -1.45 12.15 -12.49
N LEU A 124 -0.95 12.88 -13.46
CA LEU A 124 -0.97 12.46 -14.87
C LEU A 124 0.07 11.37 -15.06
N SER A 125 -0.34 10.23 -15.59
CA SER A 125 0.53 9.15 -16.01
C SER A 125 0.70 9.14 -17.52
N LYS A 126 1.94 9.11 -18.01
CA LYS A 126 2.23 8.86 -19.43
C LYS A 126 2.61 7.40 -19.61
N GLY A 127 1.62 6.58 -19.98
CA GLY A 127 1.81 5.15 -20.27
C GLY A 127 2.35 4.34 -19.09
N MET A 128 2.01 4.73 -17.85
CA MET A 128 2.56 4.12 -16.63
C MET A 128 4.10 4.11 -16.57
N LYS A 129 4.77 5.05 -17.22
CA LYS A 129 6.23 5.21 -17.14
C LYS A 129 6.63 6.37 -16.24
N THR A 130 5.89 7.46 -16.34
CA THR A 130 6.15 8.69 -15.60
C THR A 130 4.88 9.24 -15.00
N PHE A 131 5.01 9.88 -13.84
CA PHE A 131 3.91 10.52 -13.12
C PHE A 131 4.23 11.99 -12.87
N TYR A 132 3.30 12.87 -13.21
CA TYR A 132 3.40 14.32 -12.99
C TYR A 132 2.26 14.76 -12.09
N GLU A 133 2.55 15.47 -11.00
CA GLU A 133 1.50 16.01 -10.12
C GLU A 133 0.68 17.06 -10.89
N VAL A 134 -0.65 16.98 -10.77
CA VAL A 134 -1.59 17.85 -11.47
C VAL A 134 -2.56 18.49 -10.49
N ASP A 135 -3.05 19.67 -10.85
CA ASP A 135 -4.09 20.34 -10.09
C ASP A 135 -5.44 19.70 -10.47
N ALA A 136 -6.18 19.25 -9.46
CA ALA A 136 -7.46 18.58 -9.63
C ALA A 136 -8.59 19.49 -9.15
N LEU A 137 -9.66 19.57 -9.96
CA LEU A 137 -10.89 20.26 -9.59
C LEU A 137 -11.95 19.22 -9.26
N LEU A 138 -12.42 19.27 -8.02
CA LEU A 138 -13.42 18.35 -7.50
C LEU A 138 -14.76 19.07 -7.37
N CYS A 139 -15.84 18.37 -7.70
CA CYS A 139 -17.20 18.80 -7.38
C CYS A 139 -17.84 17.71 -6.53
N ARG A 140 -18.29 18.07 -5.32
CA ARG A 140 -18.91 17.13 -4.36
C ARG A 140 -18.07 15.89 -4.06
N GLY A 141 -16.74 16.04 -4.03
CA GLY A 141 -15.80 14.95 -3.77
C GLY A 141 -15.42 14.10 -4.99
N GLU A 142 -16.03 14.35 -6.14
CA GLU A 142 -15.72 13.66 -7.39
C GLU A 142 -14.78 14.50 -8.25
N LEU A 143 -13.78 13.86 -8.86
CA LEU A 143 -12.88 14.53 -9.81
C LEU A 143 -13.67 14.89 -11.08
N ARG A 144 -13.66 16.17 -11.45
CA ARG A 144 -14.34 16.67 -12.66
C ARG A 144 -13.35 17.01 -13.78
N CYS A 145 -12.23 17.61 -13.42
CA CYS A 145 -11.16 17.92 -14.35
C CYS A 145 -9.82 17.96 -13.64
N ALA A 146 -8.75 17.80 -14.43
CA ALA A 146 -7.39 17.93 -13.97
C ALA A 146 -6.58 18.77 -14.97
N TYR A 147 -5.59 19.49 -14.45
CA TYR A 147 -4.83 20.47 -15.21
C TYR A 147 -3.33 20.34 -14.94
N ALA A 148 -2.54 20.42 -16.01
CA ALA A 148 -1.09 20.49 -15.89
C ALA A 148 -0.66 21.94 -15.70
N ARG A 149 0.16 22.21 -14.69
CA ARG A 149 0.77 23.53 -14.49
C ARG A 149 2.06 23.62 -15.31
N ARG A 150 2.02 24.25 -16.48
CA ARG A 150 3.24 24.62 -17.21
C ARG A 150 3.66 26.03 -16.80
N GLY A 151 4.79 26.19 -16.10
CA GLY A 151 5.39 27.49 -15.81
C GLY A 151 4.55 28.48 -14.97
N ARG A 152 5.10 29.66 -14.70
CA ARG A 152 4.45 30.71 -13.86
C ARG A 152 3.35 31.49 -14.59
N ALA A 153 3.17 31.29 -15.90
CA ALA A 153 2.26 32.08 -16.74
C ALA A 153 1.62 31.30 -17.91
N ALA A 154 1.66 29.95 -17.96
CA ALA A 154 1.20 29.22 -19.14
C ALA A 154 -0.21 28.64 -19.02
N SER A 155 -0.82 28.49 -20.19
CA SER A 155 -2.13 27.93 -20.46
C SER A 155 -2.48 26.71 -19.60
N ILE A 156 -3.67 26.75 -19.02
CA ILE A 156 -4.29 25.61 -18.34
C ILE A 156 -4.73 24.62 -19.42
N GLU A 157 -4.00 23.51 -19.57
CA GLU A 157 -4.34 22.44 -20.51
C GLU A 157 -5.21 21.39 -19.77
N PRO A 158 -6.45 21.13 -20.23
CA PRO A 158 -7.28 20.08 -19.65
C PRO A 158 -6.69 18.71 -19.97
N ILE A 159 -6.61 17.85 -18.96
CA ILE A 159 -6.07 16.50 -19.10
C ILE A 159 -7.22 15.48 -19.14
N PRO A 160 -7.22 14.52 -20.10
CA PRO A 160 -8.17 13.42 -20.11
C PRO A 160 -8.11 12.62 -18.80
N LEU A 161 -9.28 12.34 -18.22
CA LEU A 161 -9.38 11.65 -16.93
C LEU A 161 -8.84 10.22 -16.98
N GLU A 162 -8.80 9.61 -18.17
CA GLU A 162 -8.24 8.29 -18.44
C GLU A 162 -6.73 8.23 -18.14
N GLN A 163 -6.04 9.36 -18.11
CA GLN A 163 -4.62 9.44 -17.82
C GLN A 163 -4.32 9.79 -16.36
N ILE A 164 -5.35 10.06 -15.55
CA ILE A 164 -5.19 10.52 -14.18
C ILE A 164 -5.23 9.37 -13.19
N PHE A 165 -4.27 9.38 -12.27
CA PHE A 165 -4.19 8.50 -11.13
C PHE A 165 -4.43 9.30 -9.85
N ARG A 166 -5.27 8.76 -8.98
CA ARG A 166 -5.48 9.24 -7.62
C ARG A 166 -4.55 8.46 -6.69
N VAL A 167 -3.78 9.21 -5.91
CA VAL A 167 -2.94 8.68 -4.85
C VAL A 167 -3.51 9.14 -3.51
N SER A 168 -4.06 8.20 -2.74
CA SER A 168 -4.54 8.46 -1.39
C SER A 168 -3.61 7.86 -0.36
N ARG A 169 -3.35 8.61 0.71
CA ARG A 169 -2.51 8.22 1.81
C ARG A 169 -3.24 8.44 3.12
N ILE A 170 -3.18 7.46 4.01
CA ILE A 170 -3.81 7.50 5.32
C ILE A 170 -2.73 7.26 6.36
N TYR A 171 -2.62 8.21 7.27
CA TYR A 171 -1.62 8.20 8.34
C TYR A 171 -2.31 7.81 9.64
N SER A 172 -1.69 6.87 10.33
CA SER A 172 -2.14 6.41 11.63
C SER A 172 -0.96 6.10 12.54
N HIS A 173 -1.22 6.05 13.84
CA HIS A 173 -0.27 5.52 14.81
C HIS A 173 -0.97 4.51 15.72
N TRP A 174 -0.19 3.66 16.36
CA TRP A 174 -0.69 2.75 17.37
C TRP A 174 -1.20 3.54 18.58
N LYS A 175 -2.39 3.23 19.08
CA LYS A 175 -3.10 4.08 20.07
C LYS A 175 -2.28 4.35 21.33
N THR A 176 -1.56 3.36 21.83
CA THR A 176 -0.72 3.45 23.04
C THR A 176 0.75 3.75 22.74
N CYS A 177 1.14 3.86 21.47
CA CYS A 177 2.52 4.02 21.04
C CYS A 177 2.60 4.94 19.81
N ILE A 178 2.76 6.25 20.06
CA ILE A 178 2.78 7.28 19.01
C ILE A 178 4.02 7.21 18.12
N SER A 179 5.08 6.52 18.55
CA SER A 179 6.30 6.28 17.77
C SER A 179 6.10 5.20 16.70
N PHE A 180 5.06 4.36 16.84
CA PHE A 180 4.74 3.31 15.89
C PHE A 180 3.64 3.75 14.93
N HIS A 181 4.03 3.98 13.68
CA HIS A 181 3.17 4.49 12.64
C HIS A 181 2.77 3.40 11.65
N ARG A 182 1.58 3.60 11.08
CA ARG A 182 1.15 2.89 9.88
C ARG A 182 0.69 3.88 8.83
N ILE A 183 1.22 3.72 7.63
CA ILE A 183 0.92 4.56 6.48
C ILE A 183 0.37 3.66 5.38
N ILE A 184 -0.89 3.86 5.03
CA ILE A 184 -1.55 3.12 3.96
C ILE A 184 -1.59 4.03 2.73
N SER A 185 -0.93 3.62 1.65
CA SER A 185 -0.92 4.36 0.39
C SER A 185 -1.58 3.52 -0.70
N CYS A 186 -2.55 4.11 -1.40
CA CYS A 186 -3.32 3.44 -2.43
C CYS A 186 -3.28 4.29 -3.70
N ILE A 187 -3.00 3.65 -4.83
CA ILE A 187 -2.79 4.30 -6.12
C ILE A 187 -3.74 3.65 -7.10
N ASN A 188 -4.62 4.44 -7.71
CA ASN A 188 -5.63 3.96 -8.65
C ASN A 188 -5.83 4.92 -9.81
N PRO A 189 -6.08 4.42 -11.04
CA PRO A 189 -6.73 5.21 -12.07
C PRO A 189 -8.07 5.78 -11.55
N VAL A 190 -8.43 6.98 -11.99
CA VAL A 190 -9.68 7.63 -11.56
C VAL A 190 -10.91 7.16 -12.31
N THR A 191 -10.74 6.56 -13.49
CA THR A 191 -11.82 6.02 -14.31
C THR A 191 -11.68 4.51 -14.46
N LYS A 192 -12.81 3.81 -14.59
CA LYS A 192 -12.84 2.36 -14.86
C LYS A 192 -12.19 2.02 -16.21
N ASN A 193 -12.44 2.85 -17.22
CA ASN A 193 -11.84 2.70 -18.55
C ASN A 193 -10.30 2.71 -18.47
N ALA A 194 -9.70 3.59 -17.67
CA ALA A 194 -8.25 3.60 -17.48
C ALA A 194 -7.72 2.31 -16.85
N THR A 195 -8.43 1.75 -15.88
CA THR A 195 -8.06 0.45 -15.29
C THR A 195 -7.99 -0.64 -16.35
N GLU A 196 -8.97 -0.70 -17.25
CA GLU A 196 -9.02 -1.67 -18.36
C GLU A 196 -7.92 -1.41 -19.40
N VAL A 197 -7.77 -0.16 -19.84
CA VAL A 197 -6.76 0.25 -20.85
C VAL A 197 -5.33 -0.05 -20.39
N TYR A 198 -5.02 0.20 -19.12
CA TYR A 198 -3.69 -0.06 -18.58
C TYR A 198 -3.49 -1.49 -18.06
N GLY A 199 -4.56 -2.30 -17.98
CA GLY A 199 -4.53 -3.58 -17.26
C GLY A 199 -4.05 -3.38 -15.81
N PHE A 200 -4.44 -2.27 -15.17
CA PHE A 200 -3.88 -1.85 -13.89
C PHE A 200 -4.44 -2.70 -12.75
N GLN A 201 -3.57 -3.49 -12.11
CA GLN A 201 -3.89 -4.15 -10.85
C GLN A 201 -3.79 -3.15 -9.69
N LYS A 202 -4.88 -2.98 -8.92
CA LYS A 202 -4.88 -2.09 -7.76
C LYS A 202 -3.88 -2.59 -6.71
N ARG A 203 -2.99 -1.70 -6.26
CA ARG A 203 -1.95 -1.99 -5.26
C ARG A 203 -2.12 -1.07 -4.06
N ILE A 204 -2.14 -1.67 -2.87
CA ILE A 204 -2.16 -0.95 -1.60
C ILE A 204 -0.83 -1.20 -0.89
N PHE A 205 -0.09 -0.13 -0.60
CA PHE A 205 1.14 -0.18 0.17
C PHE A 205 0.79 0.05 1.64
N VAL A 206 1.11 -0.92 2.49
CA VAL A 206 0.95 -0.80 3.94
C VAL A 206 2.34 -0.75 4.54
N GLN A 207 2.74 0.44 4.99
CA GLN A 207 4.02 0.65 5.65
C GLN A 207 3.82 0.70 7.17
N TYR A 208 4.62 -0.07 7.88
CA TYR A 208 4.81 0.00 9.32
C TYR A 208 6.14 0.68 9.61
N LEU A 209 6.14 1.66 10.50
CA LEU A 209 7.31 2.50 10.75
C LEU A 209 7.43 2.83 12.24
N TRP A 210 8.47 2.33 12.86
CA TRP A 210 8.96 2.71 14.18
C TRP A 210 9.88 3.91 14.04
N ARG A 211 9.44 5.09 14.48
CA ARG A 211 10.30 6.30 14.53
C ARG A 211 11.41 6.18 15.57
N THR A 212 11.14 5.42 16.63
CA THR A 212 12.09 5.14 17.70
C THR A 212 12.02 3.65 18.03
N GLU A 213 13.17 2.98 18.05
CA GLU A 213 13.25 1.54 18.28
C GLU A 213 13.42 1.18 19.76
N LYS A 214 12.51 1.69 20.59
CA LYS A 214 12.52 1.37 22.02
C LYS A 214 12.00 -0.05 22.24
N ARG A 215 12.86 -0.95 22.73
CA ARG A 215 12.52 -2.37 22.98
C ARG A 215 11.29 -2.54 23.87
N GLU A 216 11.11 -1.67 24.87
CA GLU A 216 9.93 -1.67 25.74
C GLU A 216 8.62 -1.35 25.01
N GLU A 217 8.67 -0.42 24.04
CA GLU A 217 7.51 -0.07 23.23
C GLU A 217 7.14 -1.20 22.29
N LYS A 218 8.12 -1.81 21.61
CA LYS A 218 7.92 -3.01 20.78
C LYS A 218 7.28 -4.15 21.59
N ARG A 219 7.80 -4.45 22.79
CA ARG A 219 7.21 -5.46 23.70
C ARG A 219 5.78 -5.12 24.13
N ARG A 220 5.49 -3.85 24.45
CA ARG A 220 4.14 -3.40 24.83
C ARG A 220 3.16 -3.61 23.68
N VAL A 221 3.49 -3.17 22.48
CA VAL A 221 2.66 -3.33 21.27
C VAL A 221 2.41 -4.81 20.97
N ALA A 222 3.46 -5.64 21.02
CA ALA A 222 3.34 -7.08 20.83
C ALA A 222 2.39 -7.73 21.86
N ARG A 223 2.50 -7.34 23.14
CA ARG A 223 1.61 -7.81 24.20
C ARG A 223 0.16 -7.37 23.99
N GLU A 224 -0.06 -6.10 23.65
CA GLU A 224 -1.41 -5.57 23.39
C GLU A 224 -2.08 -6.26 22.22
N TYR A 225 -1.30 -6.59 21.17
CA TYR A 225 -1.81 -7.37 20.06
C TYR A 225 -2.19 -8.80 20.48
N ARG A 226 -1.31 -9.51 21.18
CA ARG A 226 -1.54 -10.90 21.64
C ARG A 226 -2.70 -11.03 22.62
N THR A 227 -2.87 -10.06 23.53
CA THR A 227 -3.94 -10.07 24.55
C THR A 227 -5.27 -9.58 24.00
N SER A 228 -5.29 -9.04 22.79
CA SER A 228 -6.51 -8.55 22.16
C SER A 228 -7.47 -9.70 21.87
N LYS A 229 -8.63 -9.72 22.55
CA LYS A 229 -9.74 -10.66 22.30
C LYS A 229 -10.57 -10.30 21.07
N ILE A 230 -10.08 -9.36 20.26
CA ILE A 230 -10.81 -8.88 19.09
C ILE A 230 -10.85 -10.03 18.09
N PRO A 231 -12.04 -10.42 17.61
CA PRO A 231 -12.13 -11.40 16.55
C PRO A 231 -11.35 -10.86 15.36
N ILE A 232 -10.15 -11.39 15.13
CA ILE A 232 -9.49 -11.28 13.84
C ILE A 232 -10.48 -11.97 12.90
N PRO A 233 -10.99 -11.30 11.85
CA PRO A 233 -11.89 -11.95 10.91
C PRO A 233 -11.19 -13.21 10.40
N SER A 234 -11.67 -14.38 10.82
CA SER A 234 -11.10 -15.65 10.41
C SER A 234 -11.22 -15.74 8.90
N THR A 235 -10.07 -15.80 8.24
CA THR A 235 -9.91 -16.26 6.88
C THR A 235 -10.63 -17.60 6.73
N ASN A 236 -11.45 -17.70 5.67
CA ASN A 236 -12.21 -18.88 5.23
C ASN A 236 -13.57 -19.15 5.93
N LYS A 237 -14.59 -18.36 5.57
CA LYS A 237 -15.99 -18.85 5.51
C LYS A 237 -16.68 -18.41 4.21
N THR A 238 -16.06 -18.70 3.07
CA THR A 238 -16.71 -18.45 1.77
C THR A 238 -16.29 -19.51 0.74
N ALA A 239 -16.97 -20.66 0.80
CA ALA A 239 -17.41 -21.46 -0.35
C ALA A 239 -18.14 -22.73 0.14
N THR A 240 -17.58 -23.42 1.13
CA THR A 240 -18.08 -24.71 1.61
C THR A 240 -19.33 -24.62 2.49
N ASP A 241 -19.50 -23.56 3.29
CA ASP A 241 -20.70 -23.40 4.13
C ASP A 241 -21.96 -22.99 3.35
N ARG A 242 -21.81 -22.27 2.23
CA ARG A 242 -22.94 -21.98 1.32
C ARG A 242 -23.37 -23.23 0.55
N LEU A 243 -22.41 -24.06 0.14
CA LEU A 243 -22.68 -25.36 -0.51
C LEU A 243 -23.30 -26.37 0.46
N ARG A 244 -22.91 -26.40 1.75
CA ARG A 244 -23.54 -27.25 2.77
C ARG A 244 -24.95 -26.80 3.14
N LYS A 245 -25.23 -25.50 3.20
CA LYS A 245 -26.60 -25.01 3.39
C LYS A 245 -27.48 -25.33 2.17
N LEU A 246 -26.97 -25.14 0.96
CA LEU A 246 -27.70 -25.49 -0.27
C LEU A 246 -27.90 -27.01 -0.43
N SER A 247 -26.95 -27.85 0.00
CA SER A 247 -27.10 -29.31 -0.04
C SER A 247 -28.11 -29.82 0.99
N LEU A 248 -28.15 -29.22 2.18
CA LEU A 248 -29.15 -29.57 3.21
C LEU A 248 -30.57 -29.17 2.79
N PHE A 249 -30.76 -28.00 2.15
CA PHE A 249 -32.04 -27.61 1.58
C PHE A 249 -32.45 -28.48 0.39
N ALA A 250 -31.51 -28.86 -0.48
CA ALA A 250 -31.79 -29.77 -1.60
C ALA A 250 -32.24 -31.15 -1.10
N THR A 251 -31.60 -31.70 -0.06
CA THR A 251 -32.00 -33.00 0.52
C THR A 251 -33.37 -32.97 1.19
N PHE A 252 -33.75 -31.85 1.83
CA PHE A 252 -35.05 -31.73 2.51
C PHE A 252 -36.21 -31.58 1.50
N VAL A 253 -36.00 -30.89 0.39
CA VAL A 253 -37.01 -30.76 -0.67
C VAL A 253 -37.20 -32.09 -1.42
N SER A 254 -36.12 -32.85 -1.69
CA SER A 254 -36.25 -34.16 -2.33
C SER A 254 -36.96 -35.21 -1.46
N LEU A 255 -36.77 -35.19 -0.13
CA LEU A 255 -37.47 -36.11 0.77
C LEU A 255 -38.96 -35.77 0.94
N LEU A 256 -39.34 -34.49 0.87
CA LEU A 256 -40.74 -34.08 0.89
C LEU A 256 -41.46 -34.47 -0.42
N PHE A 257 -40.80 -34.35 -1.57
CA PHE A 257 -41.38 -34.72 -2.86
C PHE A 257 -41.56 -36.24 -3.02
N VAL A 258 -40.62 -37.05 -2.53
CA VAL A 258 -40.75 -38.52 -2.55
C VAL A 258 -41.87 -39.00 -1.62
N SER A 259 -42.09 -38.31 -0.49
CA SER A 259 -43.18 -38.65 0.45
C SER A 259 -44.57 -38.28 -0.07
N ILE A 260 -44.70 -37.23 -0.91
CA ILE A 260 -46.00 -36.84 -1.49
C ILE A 260 -46.41 -37.74 -2.65
N ILE A 261 -45.45 -38.27 -3.43
CA ILE A 261 -45.74 -39.17 -4.56
C ILE A 261 -46.22 -40.56 -4.07
N PHE A 262 -45.79 -41.02 -2.89
CA PHE A 262 -46.25 -42.28 -2.30
C PHE A 262 -47.61 -42.22 -1.59
N ILE A 263 -48.21 -41.03 -1.44
CA ILE A 263 -49.56 -40.88 -0.87
C ILE A 263 -50.64 -40.83 -1.98
N PHE A 264 -50.25 -40.69 -3.25
CA PHE A 264 -51.17 -40.56 -4.39
C PHE A 264 -51.02 -41.64 -5.48
N ASN A 265 -50.53 -42.83 -5.12
CA ASN A 265 -50.74 -44.05 -5.92
C ASN A 265 -51.35 -45.15 -5.07
#